data_AF-A0A7X3MEB0-F1
#
_entry.id   AF-A0A7X3MEB0-F1
#
_cell.length_a   1.000
_cell.length_b   1.000
_cell.length_c   1.000
_cell.angle_alpha   90.00
_cell.angle_beta   90.00
_cell.angle_gamma   90.00
#
_symmetry.space_group_name_H-M   'P 1'
#
loop_
_entity.id
_entity.type
_entity.pdbx_description
1 polymer ?
#
loop_
_entity_poly.entity_id
_entity_poly.type
_entity_poly.pdbx_seq_one_letter_code
_entity_poly.pdbx_strand_id
1 'polypeptide(L)'
;MTKRPVTIQNNMDMEDRPIAHLVQEASQYASQVFIEIDNKKINAKSIMGMMSLKLQKGECITVVAEGQDEHEAVAGIEGFLVASN
;
A
#
# COMPACT_ATOMS: atom_id res chain seq x y z
N MET A 1 -0.64 -12.66 10.68
CA MET A 1 -1.16 -11.31 10.36
C MET A 1 -0.16 -10.28 10.84
N THR A 2 0.38 -9.47 9.92
CA THR A 2 1.35 -8.41 10.21
C THR A 2 0.74 -7.04 9.91
N LYS A 3 1.00 -6.06 10.78
CA LYS A 3 0.58 -4.66 10.62
C LYS A 3 1.75 -3.71 10.76
N ARG A 4 1.80 -2.66 9.95
CA ARG A 4 2.85 -1.64 9.99
C ARG A 4 2.28 -0.25 9.73
N PRO A 5 2.36 0.68 10.70
CA PRO A 5 2.13 2.09 10.44
C PRO A 5 3.21 2.63 9.50
N VAL A 6 2.80 3.35 8.45
CA VAL A 6 3.69 3.95 7.45
C VAL A 6 3.26 5.39 7.19
N THR A 7 4.22 6.30 7.22
CA THR A 7 4.03 7.68 6.74
C THR A 7 4.50 7.76 5.29
N ILE A 8 3.58 8.07 4.38
CA ILE A 8 3.86 8.12 2.94
C ILE A 8 4.88 9.22 2.65
N GLN A 9 5.99 8.89 1.99
CA GLN A 9 6.99 9.86 1.53
C GLN A 9 6.99 10.01 0.01
N ASN A 10 6.57 8.96 -0.70
CA ASN A 10 6.45 8.94 -2.15
C ASN A 10 5.32 9.87 -2.62
N ASN A 11 5.48 10.48 -3.80
CA ASN A 11 4.46 11.33 -4.38
C ASN A 11 3.42 10.47 -5.12
N MET A 12 2.27 10.28 -4.48
CA MET A 12 1.21 9.41 -4.98
C MET A 12 0.23 10.12 -5.95
N ASP A 13 0.39 11.43 -6.17
CA ASP A 13 -0.48 12.25 -7.02
C ASP A 13 0.11 12.46 -8.46
N MET A 14 1.11 11.67 -8.87
CA MET A 14 1.84 11.86 -10.14
C MET A 14 1.17 11.23 -11.38
N GLU A 15 1.48 11.77 -12.57
CA GLU A 15 1.04 11.26 -13.88
C GLU A 15 1.46 9.81 -14.14
N ASP A 16 2.56 9.36 -13.53
CA ASP A 16 3.11 8.00 -13.66
C ASP A 16 2.27 6.90 -12.98
N ARG A 17 1.04 7.22 -12.56
CA ARG A 17 0.05 6.29 -12.00
C ARG A 17 0.62 5.43 -10.86
N PRO A 18 1.15 6.04 -9.79
CA PRO A 18 1.79 5.31 -8.68
C PRO A 18 0.83 4.32 -8.00
N ILE A 19 -0.49 4.56 -8.02
CA ILE A 19 -1.50 3.61 -7.54
C ILE A 19 -1.49 2.30 -8.33
N ALA A 20 -1.31 2.35 -9.65
CA ALA A 20 -1.24 1.14 -10.47
C ALA A 20 0.01 0.32 -10.16
N HIS A 21 1.16 0.98 -9.96
CA HIS A 21 2.40 0.32 -9.55
C HIS A 21 2.31 -0.27 -8.14
N LEU A 22 1.68 0.44 -7.21
CA LEU A 22 1.42 -0.07 -5.86
C LEU A 22 0.53 -1.33 -5.89
N VAL A 23 -0.50 -1.33 -6.74
CA VAL A 23 -1.36 -2.51 -6.94
C VAL A 23 -0.57 -3.66 -7.55
N GLN A 24 0.29 -3.39 -8.53
CA GLN A 24 1.16 -4.40 -9.15
C GLN A 24 2.13 -5.00 -8.15
N GLU A 25 2.75 -4.16 -7.31
CA GLU A 25 3.64 -4.56 -6.22
C GLU A 25 2.89 -5.47 -5.23
N ALA A 26 1.75 -5.01 -4.71
CA ALA A 26 0.91 -5.79 -3.80
C ALA A 26 0.50 -7.15 -4.41
N SER A 27 0.28 -7.20 -5.72
CA SER A 27 -0.15 -8.41 -6.43
C SER A 27 0.97 -9.46 -6.60
N GLN A 28 2.23 -9.13 -6.32
CA GLN A 28 3.34 -10.11 -6.38
C GLN A 28 3.31 -11.09 -5.20
N TYR A 29 2.74 -10.68 -4.07
CA TYR A 29 2.73 -11.47 -2.83
C TYR A 29 1.59 -12.50 -2.83
N ALA A 30 1.77 -13.64 -2.16
CA ALA A 30 0.71 -14.61 -1.92
C ALA A 30 -0.30 -14.13 -0.87
N SER A 31 0.17 -13.36 0.12
CA SER A 31 -0.62 -12.82 1.23
C SER A 31 -1.71 -11.88 0.75
N GLN A 32 -2.83 -11.82 1.46
CA GLN A 32 -3.76 -10.70 1.31
C GLN A 32 -3.08 -9.44 1.83
N VAL A 33 -3.21 -8.33 1.10
CA VAL A 33 -2.59 -7.05 1.46
C VAL A 33 -3.66 -5.98 1.50
N PHE A 34 -3.68 -5.18 2.55
CA PHE A 34 -4.65 -4.12 2.78
C PHE A 34 -3.96 -2.82 3.19
N ILE A 35 -4.58 -1.71 2.80
CA ILE A 35 -4.29 -0.39 3.31
C ILE A 35 -5.44 0.01 4.24
N GLU A 36 -5.11 0.25 5.51
CA GLU A 36 -6.01 0.80 6.53
C GLU A 36 -5.72 2.31 6.66
N ILE A 37 -6.73 3.13 6.44
CA ILE A 37 -6.68 4.60 6.59
C ILE A 37 -8.01 5.07 7.18
N ASP A 38 -7.96 5.85 8.25
CA ASP A 38 -9.13 6.22 9.06
C ASP A 38 -9.96 4.98 9.45
N ASN A 39 -11.22 4.92 9.01
CA ASN A 39 -12.16 3.80 9.19
C ASN A 39 -12.29 2.92 7.94
N LYS A 40 -11.42 3.08 6.95
CA LYS A 40 -11.43 2.32 5.70
C LYS A 40 -10.34 1.26 5.72
N LYS A 41 -10.69 0.09 5.18
CA LYS A 41 -9.74 -1.00 4.90
C LYS A 41 -9.93 -1.44 3.45
N ILE A 42 -8.93 -1.23 2.61
CA ILE A 42 -9.02 -1.46 1.17
C ILE A 42 -8.01 -2.53 0.76
N ASN A 43 -8.41 -3.45 -0.11
CA ASN A 43 -7.52 -4.46 -0.68
C ASN A 43 -6.52 -3.78 -1.63
N ALA A 44 -5.23 -3.83 -1.28
CA ALA A 44 -4.16 -3.21 -2.03
C ALA A 44 -3.94 -3.85 -3.41
N LYS A 45 -4.45 -5.06 -3.64
CA LYS A 45 -4.39 -5.75 -4.94
C LYS A 45 -5.54 -5.41 -5.88
N SER A 46 -6.54 -4.65 -5.41
CA SER A 46 -7.69 -4.26 -6.23
C SER A 46 -7.52 -2.83 -6.73
N ILE A 47 -7.28 -2.67 -8.02
CA ILE A 47 -7.16 -1.34 -8.64
C ILE A 47 -8.43 -0.49 -8.41
N MET A 48 -9.61 -1.08 -8.50
CA MET A 48 -10.88 -0.38 -8.29
C MET A 48 -10.99 0.17 -6.86
N GLY A 49 -10.62 -0.64 -5.86
CA GLY A 49 -10.62 -0.20 -4.46
C GLY A 49 -9.58 0.89 -4.21
N MET A 50 -8.37 0.71 -4.75
CA MET A 50 -7.27 1.65 -4.55
C MET A 50 -7.50 3.00 -5.24
N MET A 51 -8.19 3.05 -6.38
CA MET A 51 -8.60 4.31 -7.01
C MET A 51 -9.58 5.13 -6.17
N SER A 52 -10.28 4.52 -5.21
CA SER A 52 -11.17 5.24 -4.28
C SER A 52 -10.42 5.89 -3.11
N LEU A 53 -9.15 5.52 -2.91
CA LEU A 53 -8.29 6.14 -1.91
C LEU A 53 -7.55 7.31 -2.53
N LYS A 54 -7.51 8.41 -1.78
CA LYS A 54 -6.58 9.49 -2.02
C LYS A 54 -5.43 9.29 -1.04
N LEU A 55 -4.30 8.81 -1.54
CA LEU A 55 -3.08 8.65 -0.75
C LEU A 55 -2.21 9.87 -1.02
N GLN A 56 -1.81 10.60 0.00
CA GLN A 56 -1.00 11.80 -0.13
C GLN A 56 0.29 11.68 0.66
N LYS A 57 1.35 12.33 0.14
CA LYS A 57 2.60 12.46 0.88
C LYS A 57 2.36 13.12 2.24
N GLY A 58 2.91 12.53 3.29
CA GLY A 58 2.75 12.96 4.68
C GLY A 58 1.59 12.30 5.42
N GLU A 59 0.68 11.61 4.73
CA GLU A 59 -0.39 10.86 5.41
C GLU A 59 0.16 9.62 6.11
N CYS A 60 -0.44 9.32 7.27
CA CYS A 60 -0.17 8.10 8.02
C CYS A 60 -1.25 7.07 7.73
N ILE A 61 -0.81 5.91 7.25
CA ILE A 61 -1.66 4.76 6.99
C ILE A 61 -1.13 3.54 7.74
N THR A 62 -1.89 2.45 7.74
CA THR A 62 -1.39 1.14 8.20
C THR A 62 -1.45 0.15 7.06
N VAL A 63 -0.29 -0.42 6.72
CA VAL A 63 -0.19 -1.56 5.81
C VAL A 63 -0.45 -2.83 6.61
N VAL A 64 -1.33 -3.68 6.11
CA VAL A 64 -1.70 -4.94 6.74
C VAL A 64 -1.53 -6.07 5.75
N ALA A 65 -0.83 -7.13 6.13
CA ALA A 65 -0.77 -8.35 5.34
C ALA A 65 -1.12 -9.59 6.17
N GLU A 66 -1.73 -10.57 5.52
CA GLU A 66 -2.09 -11.85 6.10
C GLU A 66 -1.84 -12.98 5.10
N GLY A 67 -0.92 -13.88 5.45
CA GLY A 67 -0.55 -15.01 4.61
C GLY A 67 0.89 -15.47 4.83
N GLN A 68 1.38 -16.27 3.89
CA GLN A 68 2.67 -16.97 4.03
C GLN A 68 3.89 -16.06 3.92
N ASP A 69 3.77 -14.97 3.16
CA ASP A 69 4.80 -13.96 2.88
C ASP A 69 4.39 -12.57 3.41
N GLU A 70 3.66 -12.55 4.53
CA GLU A 70 3.07 -11.31 5.06
C GLU A 70 4.11 -10.29 5.53
N HIS A 71 5.28 -10.74 5.96
CA HIS A 71 6.37 -9.86 6.37
C HIS A 71 7.04 -9.21 5.17
N GLU A 72 7.31 -9.99 4.12
CA GLU A 72 7.84 -9.54 2.84
C GLU A 72 6.88 -8.57 2.16
N ALA A 73 5.59 -8.91 2.14
CA ALA A 73 4.54 -8.06 1.57
C ALA A 73 4.47 -6.69 2.27
N VAL A 74 4.49 -6.67 3.60
CA VAL A 74 4.51 -5.40 4.35
C VAL A 74 5.77 -4.60 4.07
N ALA A 75 6.94 -5.25 4.04
CA ALA A 75 8.21 -4.58 3.79
C ALA A 75 8.30 -3.99 2.37
N GLY A 76 7.86 -4.73 1.35
CA GLY A 76 7.85 -4.23 -0.03
C GLY A 76 6.90 -3.06 -0.23
N ILE A 77 5.71 -3.13 0.36
CA ILE A 77 4.71 -2.05 0.28
C ILE A 77 5.17 -0.81 1.07
N GLU A 78 5.71 -0.98 2.27
CA GLU A 78 6.35 0.11 3.01
C GLU A 78 7.46 0.75 2.15
N GLY A 79 8.35 -0.07 1.60
CA GLY A 79 9.43 0.35 0.71
C GLY A 79 8.93 1.22 -0.45
N PHE A 80 7.89 0.79 -1.16
CA PHE A 80 7.28 1.55 -2.24
C PHE A 80 6.75 2.92 -1.79
N LEU A 81 6.11 2.97 -0.62
CA LEU A 81 5.48 4.18 -0.08
C LEU A 81 6.48 5.18 0.51
N VAL A 82 7.65 4.71 0.95
CA VAL A 82 8.71 5.56 1.52
C VAL A 82 9.82 5.90 0.51
N ALA A 83 9.91 5.18 -0.61
CA ALA A 83 10.83 5.48 -1.69
C ALA A 83 10.57 6.91 -2.19
N SER A 84 11.57 7.78 -1.99
CA SER A 84 11.54 9.15 -2.49
C SER A 84 12.22 9.16 -3.86
N ASN A 85 11.43 9.28 -4.93
CA ASN A 85 11.95 9.66 -6.25
C ASN A 85 12.21 11.17 -6.30
#